data_AF-A0A350DK29-F1
#
_entry.id   AF-A0A350DK29-F1
#
_cell.length_a   1.000
_cell.length_b   1.000
_cell.length_c   1.000
_cell.angle_alpha   90.00
_cell.angle_beta   90.00
_cell.angle_gamma   90.00
#
_symmetry.space_group_name_H-M   'P 1'
#
loop_
_entity.id
_entity.type
_entity.pdbx_description
1 polymer ?
#
loop_
_entity_poly.entity_id
_entity_poly.type
_entity_poly.pdbx_seq_one_letter_code
_entity_poly.pdbx_strand_id
1 'polypeptide(L)'
;MSDLDLIKESEMAARRVYRLYSRKIFIAPNNRHFHEQRINAALLLNEKEPLQGAVADFFYGCWYDIPYDVTNMFTRLQGRMLPHIEQGFRDCIDKKSYIQKNSMLATRWSVLVSPSLNEQTQRLRISSDDAKEIAKDITND
;
A
#
# COMPACT_ATOMS: atom_id res chain seq x y z
N MET A 1 -11.35 -9.81 31.39
CA MET A 1 -11.01 -9.12 30.12
C MET A 1 -12.01 -9.59 29.09
N SER A 2 -12.72 -8.68 28.41
CA SER A 2 -13.73 -9.08 27.44
C SER A 2 -13.10 -9.40 26.08
N ASP A 3 -13.78 -10.19 25.24
CA ASP A 3 -13.33 -10.48 23.88
C ASP A 3 -13.15 -9.20 23.04
N LEU A 4 -13.96 -8.17 23.31
CA LEU A 4 -13.84 -6.85 22.68
C LEU A 4 -12.54 -6.13 23.08
N ASP A 5 -12.06 -6.31 24.31
CA ASP A 5 -10.81 -5.71 24.77
C ASP A 5 -9.62 -6.40 24.09
N LEU A 6 -9.67 -7.73 23.97
CA LEU A 6 -8.65 -8.52 23.27
C LEU A 6 -8.52 -8.14 21.79
N ILE A 7 -9.65 -7.95 21.10
CA ILE A 7 -9.66 -7.50 19.70
C ILE A 7 -9.02 -6.12 19.56
N LYS A 8 -9.37 -5.18 20.45
CA LYS A 8 -8.80 -3.82 20.43
C LYS A 8 -7.30 -3.83 20.71
N GLU A 9 -6.83 -4.60 21.68
CA GLU A 9 -5.41 -4.73 21.98
C GLU A 9 -4.63 -5.31 20.79
N SER A 10 -5.18 -6.34 20.15
CA SER A 10 -4.61 -6.93 18.94
C SER A 10 -4.53 -5.92 17.80
N GLU A 11 -5.60 -5.17 17.55
CA GLU A 11 -5.62 -4.13 16.52
C GLU A 11 -4.61 -3.01 16.82
N MET A 12 -4.49 -2.58 18.09
CA MET A 12 -3.49 -1.60 18.51
C MET A 12 -2.06 -2.10 18.28
N ALA A 13 -1.80 -3.36 18.59
CA ALA A 13 -0.51 -3.98 18.33
C ALA A 13 -0.21 -4.01 16.81
N ALA A 14 -1.19 -4.40 15.99
CA ALA A 14 -1.08 -4.38 14.53
C ALA A 14 -0.77 -2.97 13.99
N ARG A 15 -1.44 -1.93 14.49
CA ARG A 15 -1.17 -0.54 14.11
C ARG A 15 0.25 -0.09 14.47
N ARG A 16 0.78 -0.52 15.62
CA ARG A 16 2.18 -0.22 16.02
C ARG A 16 3.17 -0.88 15.06
N VAL A 17 2.96 -2.16 14.73
CA VAL A 17 3.79 -2.91 13.77
C VAL A 17 3.71 -2.25 12.39
N TYR A 18 2.51 -1.92 11.92
CA TYR A 18 2.31 -1.24 10.64
C TYR A 18 3.09 0.07 10.55
N ARG A 19 3.00 0.94 11.57
CA ARG A 19 3.75 2.21 11.62
C ARG A 19 5.25 2.01 11.69
N LEU A 20 5.72 1.00 12.44
CA LEU A 20 7.14 0.67 12.52
C LEU A 20 7.70 0.32 11.14
N TYR A 21 7.06 -0.61 10.44
CA TYR A 21 7.53 -1.03 9.13
C TYR A 21 7.30 0.02 8.05
N SER A 22 6.28 0.88 8.18
CA SER A 22 6.13 2.09 7.33
C SER A 22 7.37 2.99 7.39
N ARG A 23 7.93 3.24 8.58
CA ARG A 23 9.18 4.02 8.71
C ARG A 23 10.39 3.28 8.15
N LYS A 24 10.45 1.95 8.34
CA LYS A 24 11.56 1.14 7.82
C LYS A 24 11.60 1.11 6.29
N ILE A 25 10.45 0.97 5.61
CA ILE A 25 10.40 1.00 4.14
C ILE A 25 10.79 2.37 3.58
N PHE A 26 10.49 3.47 4.28
CA PHE A 26 10.91 4.80 3.85
C PHE A 26 12.44 4.92 3.79
N ILE A 27 13.14 4.28 4.74
CA ILE A 27 14.61 4.28 4.81
C ILE A 27 15.22 3.25 3.83
N ALA A 28 14.57 2.10 3.66
CA ALA A 28 15.03 1.02 2.78
C ALA A 28 13.89 0.55 1.84
N PRO A 29 13.62 1.30 0.76
CA PRO A 29 12.44 1.09 -0.10
C PRO A 29 12.37 -0.26 -0.79
N ASN A 30 13.52 -0.89 -1.06
CA ASN A 30 13.62 -2.17 -1.75
C ASN A 30 13.74 -3.38 -0.80
N ASN A 31 13.57 -3.18 0.51
CA ASN A 31 13.64 -4.29 1.46
C ASN A 31 12.32 -5.06 1.52
N ARG A 32 12.26 -6.18 0.81
CA ARG A 32 11.07 -7.05 0.74
C ARG A 32 10.53 -7.48 2.11
N HIS A 33 11.41 -7.86 3.03
CA HIS A 33 11.00 -8.29 4.37
C HIS A 33 10.21 -7.18 5.11
N PHE A 34 10.63 -5.92 4.98
CA PHE A 34 9.91 -4.81 5.61
C PHE A 34 8.51 -4.61 5.05
N HIS A 35 8.35 -4.76 3.73
CA HIS A 35 7.04 -4.71 3.08
C HIS A 35 6.14 -5.87 3.52
N GLU A 36 6.65 -7.09 3.54
CA GLU A 36 5.87 -8.27 3.97
C GLU A 36 5.37 -8.12 5.40
N GLN A 37 6.22 -7.65 6.32
CA GLN A 37 5.81 -7.40 7.70
C GLN A 37 4.74 -6.32 7.81
N ARG A 38 4.82 -5.29 6.96
CA ARG A 38 3.81 -4.24 6.89
C ARG A 38 2.47 -4.75 6.34
N ILE A 39 2.49 -5.55 5.27
CA ILE A 39 1.32 -6.20 4.68
C ILE A 39 0.66 -7.15 5.70
N ASN A 40 1.45 -7.96 6.39
CA ASN A 40 0.98 -8.87 7.44
C ASN A 40 0.28 -8.10 8.58
N ALA A 41 0.84 -6.96 9.00
CA ALA A 41 0.19 -6.10 9.99
C ALA A 41 -1.11 -5.48 9.47
N ALA A 42 -1.17 -5.10 8.19
CA ALA A 42 -2.36 -4.53 7.56
C ALA A 42 -3.52 -5.53 7.46
N LEU A 43 -3.22 -6.82 7.27
CA LEU A 43 -4.23 -7.89 7.25
C LEU A 43 -4.98 -8.06 8.59
N LEU A 44 -4.36 -7.63 9.70
CA LEU A 44 -4.96 -7.65 11.02
C LEU A 44 -5.83 -6.40 11.30
N LEU A 45 -5.84 -5.43 10.40
CA LEU A 45 -6.69 -4.24 10.51
C LEU A 45 -8.03 -4.49 9.83
N ASN A 46 -9.07 -3.85 10.37
CA ASN A 46 -10.41 -3.91 9.83
C ASN A 46 -10.57 -3.05 8.56
N GLU A 47 -9.77 -1.98 8.41
CA GLU A 47 -9.84 -1.11 7.25
C GLU A 47 -9.15 -1.72 6.02
N LYS A 48 -9.70 -1.48 4.83
CA LYS A 48 -9.12 -1.97 3.56
C LYS A 48 -7.97 -1.09 3.03
N GLU A 49 -8.04 0.23 3.25
CA GLU A 49 -7.07 1.19 2.71
C GLU A 49 -5.61 0.96 3.18
N PRO A 50 -5.32 0.58 4.45
CA PRO A 50 -3.96 0.30 4.89
C PRO A 50 -3.31 -0.87 4.14
N LEU A 51 -4.09 -1.91 3.84
CA LEU A 51 -3.61 -3.06 3.08
C LEU A 51 -3.31 -2.65 1.64
N GLN A 52 -4.25 -1.96 0.98
CA GLN A 52 -4.05 -1.44 -0.37
C GLN A 52 -2.78 -0.58 -0.47
N GLY A 53 -2.61 0.37 0.45
CA GLY A 53 -1.44 1.25 0.46
C GLY A 53 -0.12 0.49 0.68
N ALA A 54 -0.14 -0.53 1.55
CA ALA A 54 1.03 -1.38 1.79
C ALA A 54 1.41 -2.24 0.58
N VAL A 55 0.44 -2.77 -0.16
CA VAL A 55 0.68 -3.53 -1.39
C VAL A 55 1.19 -2.59 -2.49
N ALA A 56 0.64 -1.38 -2.62
CA ALA A 56 1.11 -0.40 -3.59
C ALA A 56 2.59 -0.03 -3.37
N ASP A 57 2.99 0.21 -2.12
CA ASP A 57 4.39 0.49 -1.79
C ASP A 57 5.30 -0.71 -2.07
N PHE A 58 4.81 -1.94 -1.85
CA PHE A 58 5.58 -3.14 -2.16
C PHE A 58 5.80 -3.32 -3.66
N PHE A 59 4.77 -3.14 -4.48
CA PHE A 59 4.88 -3.22 -5.93
C PHE A 59 5.81 -2.15 -6.52
N TYR A 60 5.86 -0.97 -5.89
CA TYR A 60 6.79 0.10 -6.28
C TYR A 60 8.23 -0.17 -5.81
N GLY A 61 8.41 -0.46 -4.52
CA GLY A 61 9.71 -0.60 -3.90
C GLY A 61 10.44 -1.90 -4.24
N CYS A 62 9.69 -2.99 -4.43
CA CYS A 62 10.19 -4.32 -4.74
C CYS A 62 9.81 -4.77 -6.16
N TRP A 63 9.74 -3.83 -7.11
CA TRP A 63 9.32 -4.08 -8.49
C TRP A 63 10.05 -5.25 -9.17
N TYR A 64 11.32 -5.48 -8.82
CA TYR A 64 12.13 -6.59 -9.35
C TYR A 64 11.64 -7.96 -8.88
N ASP A 65 11.04 -8.06 -7.70
CA ASP A 65 10.56 -9.32 -7.11
C ASP A 65 9.17 -9.73 -7.67
N ILE A 66 8.39 -8.75 -8.15
CA ILE A 66 6.99 -8.95 -8.57
C ILE A 66 6.80 -10.02 -9.66
N PRO A 67 7.64 -10.10 -10.71
CA PRO A 67 7.47 -11.11 -11.75
C PRO A 67 7.77 -12.54 -11.31
N TYR A 68 8.44 -12.74 -10.18
CA TYR A 68 9.01 -14.04 -9.80
C TYR A 68 8.27 -14.69 -8.63
N ASP A 69 7.78 -13.92 -7.65
CA ASP A 69 7.27 -14.49 -6.40
C ASP A 69 6.25 -13.58 -5.71
N VAL A 70 5.13 -13.32 -6.39
CA VAL A 70 4.04 -12.49 -5.85
C VAL A 70 2.68 -13.19 -5.82
N THR A 71 2.45 -14.19 -6.69
CA THR A 71 1.15 -14.85 -6.84
C THR A 71 0.68 -15.50 -5.53
N ASN A 72 1.59 -16.12 -4.78
CA ASN A 72 1.29 -16.75 -3.49
C ASN A 72 0.90 -15.70 -2.44
N MET A 73 1.63 -14.58 -2.41
CA MET A 73 1.30 -13.46 -1.53
C MET A 73 -0.06 -12.87 -1.89
N PHE A 74 -0.32 -12.63 -3.18
CA PHE A 74 -1.58 -12.03 -3.64
C PHE A 74 -2.80 -12.91 -3.42
N THR A 75 -2.65 -14.24 -3.53
CA THR A 75 -3.70 -15.21 -3.18
C THR A 75 -4.14 -15.03 -1.72
N ARG A 76 -3.22 -14.76 -0.80
CA ARG A 76 -3.55 -14.51 0.62
C ARG A 76 -4.30 -13.20 0.84
N LEU A 77 -4.24 -12.26 -0.11
CA LEU A 77 -4.87 -10.94 -0.02
C LEU A 77 -6.26 -10.91 -0.67
N GLN A 78 -6.67 -11.97 -1.36
CA GLN A 78 -7.92 -12.02 -2.11
C GLN A 78 -9.14 -11.79 -1.20
N GLY A 79 -10.06 -10.93 -1.63
CA GLY A 79 -11.26 -10.54 -0.87
C GLY A 79 -11.01 -9.51 0.23
N ARG A 80 -9.74 -9.12 0.48
CA ARG A 80 -9.38 -8.13 1.50
C ARG A 80 -9.36 -6.70 0.96
N MET A 81 -9.49 -6.51 -0.35
CA MET A 81 -9.54 -5.19 -0.99
C MET A 81 -10.88 -4.99 -1.72
N LEU A 82 -11.01 -3.92 -2.50
CA LEU A 82 -12.14 -3.75 -3.41
C LEU A 82 -11.83 -4.45 -4.74
N PRO A 83 -12.83 -5.04 -5.44
CA PRO A 83 -12.57 -5.83 -6.65
C PRO A 83 -11.76 -5.11 -7.74
N HIS A 84 -12.03 -3.82 -7.97
CA HIS A 84 -11.29 -3.04 -8.98
C HIS A 84 -9.83 -2.79 -8.57
N ILE A 85 -9.53 -2.70 -7.28
CA ILE A 85 -8.16 -2.57 -6.76
C ILE A 85 -7.41 -3.89 -6.91
N GLU A 86 -8.07 -5.02 -6.61
CA GLU A 86 -7.48 -6.34 -6.83
C GLU A 86 -7.15 -6.56 -8.31
N GLN A 87 -8.03 -6.14 -9.21
CA GLN A 87 -7.77 -6.21 -10.64
C GLN A 87 -6.57 -5.34 -11.06
N GLY A 88 -6.46 -4.12 -10.55
CA GLY A 88 -5.32 -3.26 -10.89
C GLY A 88 -3.96 -3.84 -10.45
N PHE A 89 -3.89 -4.50 -9.29
CA PHE A 89 -2.68 -5.24 -8.90
C PHE A 89 -2.45 -6.48 -9.78
N ARG A 90 -3.50 -7.21 -10.18
CA ARG A 90 -3.37 -8.32 -11.14
C ARG A 90 -2.82 -7.84 -12.48
N ASP A 91 -3.23 -6.68 -12.96
CA ASP A 91 -2.69 -6.09 -14.19
C ASP A 91 -1.19 -5.78 -14.07
N CYS A 92 -0.72 -5.39 -12.88
CA CYS A 92 0.70 -5.25 -12.60
C CYS A 92 1.46 -6.59 -12.61
N ILE A 93 0.87 -7.65 -12.05
CA ILE A 93 1.44 -9.01 -12.07
C ILE A 93 1.54 -9.52 -13.52
N ASP A 94 0.49 -9.31 -14.31
CA ASP A 94 0.39 -9.67 -15.72
C ASP A 94 1.25 -8.76 -16.63
N LYS A 95 1.98 -7.80 -16.06
CA LYS A 95 2.84 -6.84 -16.80
C LYS A 95 2.07 -5.96 -17.81
N LYS A 96 0.77 -5.77 -17.61
CA LYS A 96 -0.07 -4.86 -18.40
C LYS A 96 0.10 -3.41 -17.94
N SER A 97 0.47 -3.22 -16.68
CA SER A 97 0.71 -1.93 -16.05
C SER A 97 1.85 -2.03 -15.04
N TYR A 98 2.35 -0.88 -14.57
CA TYR A 98 3.34 -0.80 -13.50
C TYR A 98 2.92 0.29 -12.53
N ILE A 99 3.23 0.11 -11.25
CA ILE A 99 3.01 1.17 -10.26
C ILE A 99 4.04 2.28 -10.47
N GLN A 100 3.54 3.47 -10.78
CA GLN A 100 4.31 4.70 -10.87
C GLN A 100 4.33 5.41 -9.50
N LYS A 101 5.19 6.42 -9.38
CA LYS A 101 5.29 7.27 -8.18
C LYS A 101 3.93 7.85 -7.77
N ASN A 102 3.13 8.25 -8.75
CA ASN A 102 1.73 8.64 -8.58
C ASN A 102 0.83 7.54 -9.15
N SER A 103 -0.04 6.96 -8.32
CA SER A 103 -0.80 5.78 -8.71
C SER A 103 -2.24 5.82 -8.22
N MET A 104 -3.15 5.34 -9.07
CA MET A 104 -4.55 5.09 -8.71
C MET A 104 -4.69 4.00 -7.63
N LEU A 105 -3.68 3.14 -7.48
CA LEU A 105 -3.64 2.08 -6.47
C LEU A 105 -3.10 2.56 -5.12
N ALA A 106 -2.45 3.74 -5.08
CA ALA A 106 -1.98 4.32 -3.84
C ALA A 106 -3.15 4.86 -3.00
N THR A 107 -2.97 4.88 -1.69
CA THR A 107 -3.92 5.49 -0.75
C THR A 107 -3.18 6.46 0.15
N ARG A 108 -3.91 7.22 1.00
CA ARG A 108 -3.30 8.04 2.05
C ARG A 108 -2.43 7.25 3.05
N TRP A 109 -2.47 5.92 2.99
CA TRP A 109 -1.64 5.03 3.81
C TRP A 109 -0.37 4.59 3.09
N SER A 110 -0.21 4.91 1.80
CA SER A 110 1.04 4.69 1.08
C SER A 110 2.14 5.62 1.62
N VAL A 111 3.39 5.18 1.49
CA VAL A 111 4.58 5.86 2.03
C VAL A 111 5.59 6.13 0.92
N LEU A 112 5.67 5.27 -0.08
CA LEU A 112 6.57 5.41 -1.21
C LEU A 112 5.86 6.00 -2.43
N VAL A 113 4.59 5.67 -2.64
CA VAL A 113 3.77 6.18 -3.73
C VAL A 113 2.67 7.12 -3.23
N SER A 114 2.30 8.10 -4.06
CA SER A 114 1.25 9.06 -3.74
C SER A 114 -0.03 8.79 -4.56
N PRO A 115 -1.22 9.03 -3.98
CA PRO A 115 -2.49 8.91 -4.70
C PRO A 115 -2.52 9.80 -5.95
N SER A 116 -3.01 9.30 -7.06
CA SER A 116 -3.13 10.09 -8.28
C SER A 116 -4.24 11.16 -8.18
N LEU A 117 -4.04 12.30 -8.85
CA LEU A 117 -5.06 13.34 -9.00
C LEU A 117 -6.03 13.08 -10.15
N ASN A 118 -5.93 11.95 -10.86
CA ASN A 118 -6.75 11.72 -12.05
C ASN A 118 -8.23 11.47 -11.72
N GLU A 119 -8.55 10.98 -10.51
CA GLU A 119 -9.94 10.85 -10.05
C GLU A 119 -10.34 11.91 -9.02
N GLN A 120 -11.54 12.48 -9.20
CA GLN A 120 -12.14 13.48 -8.30
C GLN A 120 -12.20 13.05 -6.83
N THR A 121 -12.48 11.77 -6.57
CA THR A 121 -12.53 11.19 -5.22
C THR A 121 -11.16 11.14 -4.55
N GLN A 122 -10.08 10.90 -5.31
CA GLN A 122 -8.72 10.89 -4.79
C GLN A 122 -8.18 12.30 -4.56
N ARG A 123 -8.56 13.29 -5.41
CA ARG A 123 -8.25 14.71 -5.18
C ARG A 123 -8.71 15.25 -3.83
N LEU A 124 -9.79 14.71 -3.28
CA LEU A 124 -10.32 15.13 -1.98
C LEU A 124 -9.62 14.47 -0.78
N ARG A 125 -8.82 13.42 -1.02
CA ARG A 125 -8.15 12.63 0.03
C ARG A 125 -6.64 12.82 0.06
N ILE A 126 -6.11 13.60 -0.88
CA ILE A 126 -4.69 13.91 -0.97
C ILE A 126 -4.27 14.89 0.13
N SER A 127 -3.14 14.63 0.78
CA SER A 127 -2.56 15.57 1.75
C SER A 127 -1.87 16.74 1.03
N SER A 128 -1.58 17.83 1.76
CA SER A 128 -0.78 18.92 1.20
C SER A 128 0.62 18.49 0.78
N ASP A 129 1.18 17.48 1.44
CA ASP A 129 2.53 16.97 1.15
C ASP A 129 2.52 16.12 -0.14
N ASP A 130 1.52 15.25 -0.29
CA ASP A 130 1.30 14.50 -1.53
C ASP A 130 1.04 15.43 -2.72
N ALA A 131 0.26 16.51 -2.52
CA ALA A 131 0.01 17.49 -3.58
C ALA A 131 1.29 18.20 -4.05
N LYS A 132 2.22 18.50 -3.12
CA LYS A 132 3.53 19.07 -3.47
C LYS A 132 4.40 18.09 -4.24
N GLU A 133 4.41 16.81 -3.89
CA GLU A 133 5.17 15.79 -4.60
C GLU A 133 4.65 15.61 -6.03
N ILE A 134 3.33 15.53 -6.23
CA ILE A 134 2.74 15.42 -7.58
C ILE A 134 3.05 16.66 -8.43
N ALA A 135 3.01 17.86 -7.83
CA ALA A 135 3.34 19.08 -8.55
C ALA A 135 4.78 19.08 -9.08
N LYS A 136 5.74 18.52 -8.32
CA LYS A 136 7.14 18.39 -8.78
C LYS A 136 7.25 17.48 -10.00
N ASP A 137 6.53 16.37 -10.03
CA ASP A 137 6.54 15.44 -11.16
C ASP A 137 6.03 16.11 -12.44
N ILE A 138 5.01 16.97 -12.37
CA ILE A 138 4.47 17.70 -13.54
C ILE A 138 5.46 18.73 -14.08
N THR A 139 6.25 19.35 -13.20
CA THR A 139 7.19 20.43 -13.57
C THR A 139 8.57 19.93 -14.00
N ASN A 140 8.86 18.64 -13.83
CA ASN A 140 10.15 18.03 -14.17
C ASN A 140 10.16 17.33 -15.55
N ASP A 141 9.07 17.44 -16.31
CA ASP A 141 9.00 17.14 -17.76
C ASP A 141 9.38 18.38 -18.59
#